data_AF-A0A519Q8D8-F1
#
_entry.id   AF-A0A519Q8D8-F1
#
_cell.length_a   1.000
_cell.length_b   1.000
_cell.length_c   1.000
_cell.angle_alpha   90.00
_cell.angle_beta   90.00
_cell.angle_gamma   90.00
#
_symmetry.space_group_name_H-M   'P 1'
#
loop_
_entity.id
_entity.type
_entity.pdbx_description
1 polymer ?
#
loop_
_entity_poly.entity_id
_entity_poly.type
_entity_poly.pdbx_seq_one_letter_code
_entity_poly.pdbx_strand_id
1 'polypeptide(L)'
;AQELPAGKAVTFALGEEAADLSAHAIEPLPGGVRFELVTRDGLRRAVTLKTPGAHNVANALAAIGAVGALGVPADAAADALENFAGIRRRLETVGEAGGVTVIDDFGHNPDKIAATLKTLHAYPGRLLVMFQPHGFGPLKLMKDEFIDGFAGLMRDDDVLLMPEPVYFGGTTDRSVGSEDIASGVRAAGRNAEALHDRAACGERLLELAQPGDRIVIMGARDDTLSTFAAELLQRIKDR
;
A
#
# COMPACT_ATOMS: atom_id res chain seq x y z
N ALA A 1 25.51 7.79 -12.63
CA ALA A 1 24.90 6.45 -12.62
C ALA A 1 25.99 5.45 -13.00
N GLN A 2 26.05 4.27 -12.38
CA GLN A 2 26.92 3.21 -12.89
C GLN A 2 26.32 2.71 -14.19
N GLU A 3 27.04 2.84 -15.30
CA GLU A 3 26.64 2.25 -16.58
C GLU A 3 26.91 0.75 -16.54
N LEU A 4 25.84 -0.05 -16.61
CA LEU A 4 25.96 -1.48 -16.79
C LEU A 4 26.23 -1.76 -18.28
N PRO A 5 27.19 -2.64 -18.63
CA PRO A 5 27.42 -3.02 -20.01
C PRO A 5 26.14 -3.53 -20.68
N ALA A 6 25.90 -3.15 -21.93
CA ALA A 6 24.81 -3.71 -22.74
C ALA A 6 24.89 -5.25 -22.74
N GLY A 7 23.75 -5.91 -22.53
CA GLY A 7 23.68 -7.38 -22.37
C GLY A 7 23.94 -7.90 -20.95
N LYS A 8 24.23 -7.03 -19.98
CA LYS A 8 24.29 -7.37 -18.54
C LYS A 8 23.15 -6.78 -17.71
N ALA A 9 22.15 -6.19 -18.37
CA ALA A 9 20.96 -5.65 -17.74
C ALA A 9 19.72 -6.29 -18.39
N VAL A 10 18.73 -6.61 -17.56
CA VAL A 10 17.37 -6.95 -17.98
C VAL A 10 16.48 -5.82 -17.51
N THR A 11 15.77 -5.21 -18.44
CA THR A 11 14.87 -4.08 -18.19
C THR A 11 13.43 -4.58 -18.03
N PHE A 12 12.66 -3.88 -17.20
CA PHE A 12 11.22 -4.13 -17.09
C PHE A 12 10.43 -2.83 -17.02
N ALA A 13 9.21 -2.85 -17.54
CA ALA A 13 8.32 -1.69 -17.53
C ALA A 13 6.84 -2.08 -17.58
N LEU A 14 5.97 -1.17 -17.15
CA LEU A 14 4.52 -1.31 -17.34
C LEU A 14 4.15 -0.61 -18.66
N GLY A 15 3.54 -1.33 -19.60
CA GLY A 15 3.02 -0.78 -20.86
C GLY A 15 4.05 -0.45 -21.95
N GLU A 16 5.34 -0.70 -21.75
CA GLU A 16 6.41 -0.35 -22.71
C GLU A 16 7.02 -1.59 -23.37
N GLU A 17 6.70 -1.84 -24.65
CA GLU A 17 7.20 -3.02 -25.39
C GLU A 17 8.74 -2.99 -25.64
N ALA A 18 9.38 -1.83 -25.46
CA ALA A 18 10.83 -1.71 -25.62
C ALA A 18 11.63 -2.36 -24.46
N ALA A 19 10.98 -2.63 -23.32
CA ALA A 19 11.61 -3.31 -22.19
C ALA A 19 11.76 -4.82 -22.46
N ASP A 20 12.76 -5.46 -21.84
CA ASP A 20 12.98 -6.90 -21.99
C ASP A 20 11.80 -7.71 -21.42
N LEU A 21 11.15 -7.18 -20.37
CA LEU A 21 9.92 -7.67 -19.77
C LEU A 21 8.91 -6.53 -19.66
N SER A 22 7.68 -6.73 -20.12
CA SER A 22 6.63 -5.72 -20.02
C SER A 22 5.29 -6.30 -19.60
N ALA A 23 4.49 -5.51 -18.89
CA ALA A 23 3.13 -5.86 -18.52
C ALA A 23 2.11 -4.96 -19.23
N HIS A 24 1.15 -5.59 -19.90
CA HIS A 24 0.08 -4.92 -20.68
C HIS A 24 -1.29 -5.33 -20.17
N ALA A 25 -2.34 -4.63 -20.61
CA ALA A 25 -3.73 -4.93 -20.26
C ALA A 25 -3.94 -5.14 -18.73
N ILE A 26 -3.31 -4.27 -17.93
CA ILE A 26 -3.35 -4.38 -16.46
C ILE A 26 -4.76 -4.09 -15.98
N GLU A 27 -5.36 -5.10 -15.36
CA GLU A 27 -6.76 -5.10 -14.91
C GLU A 27 -6.81 -5.44 -13.41
N PRO A 28 -7.28 -4.51 -12.56
CA PRO A 28 -7.57 -4.80 -11.17
C PRO A 28 -8.66 -5.87 -11.02
N LEU A 29 -8.42 -6.88 -10.20
CA LEU A 29 -9.39 -7.91 -9.82
C LEU A 29 -9.73 -7.83 -8.33
N PRO A 30 -10.91 -8.29 -7.87
CA PRO A 30 -11.20 -8.40 -6.44
C PRO A 30 -10.12 -9.23 -5.73
N GLY A 31 -9.24 -8.57 -4.97
CA GLY A 31 -8.13 -9.20 -4.26
C GLY A 31 -6.86 -9.48 -5.09
N GLY A 32 -6.75 -8.97 -6.31
CA GLY A 32 -5.58 -9.26 -7.16
C GLY A 32 -5.45 -8.35 -8.37
N VAL A 33 -4.57 -8.72 -9.30
CA VAL A 33 -4.38 -8.01 -10.57
C VAL A 33 -4.07 -9.01 -11.68
N ARG A 34 -4.72 -8.83 -12.83
CA ARG A 34 -4.44 -9.56 -14.06
C ARG A 34 -3.68 -8.66 -15.03
N PHE A 35 -2.73 -9.23 -15.77
CA PHE A 35 -2.01 -8.54 -16.84
C PHE A 35 -1.49 -9.53 -17.88
N GLU A 36 -1.12 -9.03 -19.06
CA GLU A 36 -0.37 -9.78 -20.06
C GLU A 36 1.12 -9.53 -19.87
N LEU A 37 1.88 -10.56 -19.49
CA LEU A 37 3.33 -10.59 -19.54
C LEU A 37 3.77 -10.72 -21.00
N VAL A 38 4.60 -9.78 -21.46
CA VAL A 38 5.24 -9.80 -22.77
C VAL A 38 6.76 -9.77 -22.57
N THR A 39 7.46 -10.73 -23.16
CA THR A 39 8.93 -10.78 -23.15
C THR A 39 9.48 -10.41 -24.53
N ARG A 40 10.72 -9.93 -24.56
CA ARG A 40 11.39 -9.56 -25.81
C ARG A 40 11.65 -10.74 -26.76
N ASP A 41 11.75 -11.96 -26.25
CA ASP A 41 11.85 -13.19 -27.06
C ASP A 41 10.48 -13.70 -27.56
N GLY A 42 9.39 -12.96 -27.28
CA GLY A 42 8.09 -13.13 -27.91
C GLY A 42 7.07 -13.93 -27.09
N LEU A 43 7.39 -14.32 -25.85
CA LEU A 43 6.38 -14.91 -24.95
C LEU A 43 5.31 -13.85 -24.68
N ARG A 44 4.05 -14.24 -24.86
CA ARG A 44 2.87 -13.51 -24.39
C ARG A 44 2.05 -14.43 -23.51
N ARG A 45 1.79 -14.03 -22.28
CA ARG A 45 1.11 -14.86 -21.28
C ARG A 45 0.23 -14.01 -20.37
N ALA A 46 -1.02 -14.44 -20.15
CA ALA A 46 -1.83 -13.90 -19.07
C ALA A 46 -1.30 -14.36 -17.71
N VAL A 47 -1.14 -13.43 -16.78
CA VAL A 47 -0.69 -13.67 -15.40
C VAL A 47 -1.69 -13.04 -14.44
N THR A 48 -2.05 -13.78 -13.39
CA THR A 48 -2.91 -13.28 -12.31
C THR A 48 -2.20 -13.33 -10.97
N LEU A 49 -1.92 -12.18 -10.37
CA LEU A 49 -1.37 -12.09 -9.02
C LEU A 49 -2.51 -12.03 -8.01
N LYS A 50 -2.31 -12.72 -6.87
CA LYS A 50 -3.17 -12.61 -5.67
C LYS A 50 -2.85 -11.38 -4.82
N THR A 51 -1.97 -10.51 -5.30
CA THR A 51 -1.63 -9.23 -4.67
C THR A 51 -2.10 -8.10 -5.59
N PRO A 52 -2.88 -7.14 -5.10
CA PRO A 52 -3.41 -6.06 -5.95
C PRO A 52 -2.34 -5.01 -6.26
N GLY A 53 -2.55 -4.25 -7.34
CA GLY A 53 -1.83 -3.01 -7.63
C GLY A 53 -0.71 -3.13 -8.66
N ALA A 54 -0.57 -2.07 -9.47
CA ALA A 54 0.42 -1.97 -10.54
C ALA A 54 1.88 -2.06 -10.04
N HIS A 55 2.14 -1.62 -8.81
CA HIS A 55 3.47 -1.76 -8.20
C HIS A 55 3.82 -3.24 -7.93
N ASN A 56 2.83 -4.09 -7.62
CA ASN A 56 3.05 -5.54 -7.50
C ASN A 56 3.26 -6.20 -8.85
N VAL A 57 2.65 -5.70 -9.92
CA VAL A 57 2.99 -6.10 -11.30
C VAL A 57 4.45 -5.76 -11.60
N ALA A 58 4.90 -4.54 -11.28
CA ALA A 58 6.30 -4.15 -11.47
C ALA A 58 7.26 -5.03 -10.65
N ASN A 59 6.92 -5.35 -9.40
CA ASN A 59 7.69 -6.28 -8.55
C ASN A 59 7.74 -7.69 -9.15
N ALA A 60 6.63 -8.18 -9.71
CA ALA A 60 6.55 -9.46 -10.39
C ALA A 60 7.47 -9.51 -11.61
N LEU A 61 7.46 -8.47 -12.45
CA LEU A 61 8.39 -8.37 -13.60
C LEU A 61 9.86 -8.36 -13.13
N ALA A 62 10.18 -7.60 -12.08
CA ALA A 62 11.52 -7.58 -11.49
C ALA A 62 11.94 -8.96 -10.98
N ALA A 63 11.04 -9.69 -10.32
CA ALA A 63 11.28 -11.05 -9.85
C ALA A 63 11.52 -12.03 -11.02
N ILE A 64 10.69 -11.97 -12.07
CA ILE A 64 10.86 -12.75 -13.31
C ILE A 64 12.23 -12.48 -13.93
N GLY A 65 12.62 -11.21 -14.08
CA GLY A 65 13.92 -10.83 -14.63
C GLY A 65 15.10 -11.34 -13.78
N ALA A 66 14.98 -11.27 -12.45
CA ALA A 66 16.01 -11.74 -11.53
C ALA A 66 16.22 -13.26 -11.61
N VAL A 67 15.13 -14.06 -11.64
CA VAL A 67 15.25 -15.53 -11.77
C VAL A 67 15.58 -15.97 -13.19
N GLY A 68 15.17 -15.19 -14.20
CA GLY A 68 15.58 -15.37 -15.59
C GLY A 68 17.09 -15.28 -15.77
N ALA A 69 17.75 -14.38 -15.04
CA ALA A 69 19.22 -14.30 -15.00
C ALA A 69 19.89 -15.57 -14.43
N LEU A 70 19.13 -16.42 -13.71
CA LEU A 70 19.57 -17.73 -13.20
C LEU A 70 19.13 -18.90 -14.11
N GLY A 71 18.53 -18.61 -15.27
CA GLY A 71 18.07 -19.61 -16.23
C GLY A 71 16.67 -20.18 -15.95
N VAL A 72 15.89 -19.56 -15.06
CA VAL A 72 14.48 -19.94 -14.86
C VAL A 72 13.63 -19.37 -16.00
N PRO A 73 12.89 -20.21 -16.75
CA PRO A 73 11.99 -19.73 -17.79
C PRO A 73 10.91 -18.76 -17.25
N ALA A 74 10.56 -17.75 -18.05
CA ALA A 74 9.59 -16.72 -17.64
C ALA A 74 8.18 -17.30 -17.39
N ASP A 75 7.80 -18.37 -18.10
CA ASP A 75 6.55 -19.08 -17.86
C ASP A 75 6.55 -19.76 -16.47
N ALA A 76 7.59 -20.49 -16.11
CA ALA A 76 7.73 -21.13 -14.82
C ALA A 76 7.78 -20.11 -13.67
N ALA A 77 8.45 -18.97 -13.88
CA ALA A 77 8.45 -17.86 -12.94
C ALA A 77 7.06 -17.24 -12.76
N ALA A 78 6.30 -17.07 -13.85
CA ALA A 78 4.92 -16.61 -13.81
C ALA A 78 4.01 -17.59 -13.04
N ASP A 79 4.12 -18.91 -13.28
CA ASP A 79 3.37 -19.93 -12.53
C ASP A 79 3.60 -19.84 -11.01
N ALA A 80 4.85 -19.63 -10.60
CA ALA A 80 5.19 -19.46 -9.19
C ALA A 80 4.56 -18.19 -8.60
N LEU A 81 4.55 -17.09 -9.35
CA LEU A 81 3.99 -15.81 -8.92
C LEU A 81 2.46 -15.84 -8.78
N GLU A 82 1.73 -16.61 -9.60
CA GLU A 82 0.28 -16.78 -9.43
C GLU A 82 -0.07 -17.49 -8.11
N ASN A 83 0.88 -18.25 -7.55
CA ASN A 83 0.74 -18.94 -6.28
C ASN A 83 1.28 -18.15 -5.08
N PHE A 84 1.89 -16.99 -5.31
CA PHE A 84 2.40 -16.13 -4.25
C PHE A 84 1.26 -15.62 -3.36
N ALA A 85 1.31 -15.96 -2.07
CA ALA A 85 0.28 -15.59 -1.09
C ALA A 85 0.38 -14.13 -0.60
N GLY A 86 1.38 -13.38 -1.06
CA GLY A 86 1.67 -12.03 -0.56
C GLY A 86 2.71 -12.01 0.56
N ILE A 87 2.93 -10.81 1.10
CA ILE A 87 3.79 -10.57 2.25
C ILE A 87 2.89 -10.06 3.37
N ARG A 88 3.15 -10.51 4.61
CA ARG A 88 2.44 -9.97 5.78
C ARG A 88 2.49 -8.44 5.77
N ARG A 89 1.34 -7.83 6.06
CA ARG A 89 1.15 -6.39 6.14
C ARG A 89 1.44 -5.67 4.81
N ARG A 90 1.18 -6.27 3.65
CA ARG A 90 1.28 -5.57 2.35
C ARG A 90 -0.03 -5.70 1.60
N LEU A 91 -0.88 -4.69 1.79
CA LEU A 91 -2.28 -4.71 1.36
C LEU A 91 -2.97 -6.03 1.80
N GLU A 92 -2.64 -6.50 3.01
CA GLU A 92 -3.14 -7.76 3.53
C GLU A 92 -4.59 -7.56 3.97
N THR A 93 -5.52 -8.27 3.33
CA THR A 93 -6.92 -8.26 3.76
C THR A 93 -7.05 -9.09 5.02
N VAL A 94 -7.31 -8.41 6.15
CA VAL A 94 -7.56 -9.05 7.44
C VAL A 94 -8.90 -9.78 7.42
N GLY A 95 -9.89 -9.19 6.75
CA GLY A 95 -11.19 -9.80 6.51
C GLY A 95 -12.28 -8.76 6.21
N GLU A 96 -13.52 -9.23 6.15
CA GLU A 96 -14.70 -8.41 5.92
C GLU A 96 -15.78 -8.74 6.95
N ALA A 97 -16.40 -7.72 7.53
CA ALA A 97 -17.53 -7.85 8.46
C ALA A 97 -18.48 -6.65 8.30
N GLY A 98 -19.80 -6.86 8.37
CA GLY A 98 -20.76 -5.77 8.23
C GLY A 98 -20.68 -5.00 6.90
N GLY A 99 -20.14 -5.63 5.85
CA GLY A 99 -19.86 -4.98 4.56
C GLY A 99 -18.64 -4.05 4.57
N VAL A 100 -17.82 -4.07 5.62
CA VAL A 100 -16.58 -3.28 5.75
C VAL A 100 -15.38 -4.19 5.60
N THR A 101 -14.45 -3.86 4.71
CA THR A 101 -13.18 -4.59 4.56
C THR A 101 -12.11 -3.95 5.45
N VAL A 102 -11.35 -4.75 6.20
CA VAL A 102 -10.20 -4.29 6.99
C VAL A 102 -8.90 -4.78 6.35
N ILE A 103 -7.95 -3.86 6.15
CA ILE A 103 -6.68 -4.08 5.45
C ILE A 103 -5.52 -3.62 6.35
N ASP A 104 -4.48 -4.45 6.47
CA ASP A 104 -3.21 -4.12 7.14
C ASP A 104 -2.12 -3.84 6.09
N ASP A 105 -1.50 -2.67 6.18
CA ASP A 105 -0.42 -2.26 5.29
C ASP A 105 0.78 -1.65 6.03
N PHE A 106 1.98 -2.01 5.58
CA PHE A 106 3.26 -1.57 6.11
C PHE A 106 3.70 -0.23 5.50
N GLY A 107 2.83 0.45 4.76
CA GLY A 107 3.04 1.80 4.25
C GLY A 107 3.42 2.75 5.38
N HIS A 108 4.60 3.35 5.29
CA HIS A 108 5.15 4.24 6.33
C HIS A 108 5.99 5.39 5.79
N ASN A 109 6.15 5.46 4.48
CA ASN A 109 6.76 6.58 3.79
C ASN A 109 5.80 7.04 2.68
N PRO A 110 5.93 8.27 2.19
CA PRO A 110 5.02 8.84 1.19
C PRO A 110 4.86 7.97 -0.05
N ASP A 111 5.95 7.41 -0.61
CA ASP A 111 5.87 6.57 -1.82
C ASP A 111 5.03 5.30 -1.62
N LYS A 112 5.20 4.62 -0.48
CA LYS A 112 4.42 3.41 -0.16
C LYS A 112 2.96 3.74 0.10
N ILE A 113 2.69 4.82 0.84
CA ILE A 113 1.32 5.29 1.09
C ILE A 113 0.65 5.63 -0.23
N ALA A 114 1.35 6.35 -1.13
CA ALA A 114 0.85 6.69 -2.45
C ALA A 114 0.52 5.45 -3.29
N ALA A 115 1.38 4.43 -3.28
CA ALA A 115 1.12 3.17 -3.97
C ALA A 115 -0.11 2.45 -3.39
N THR A 116 -0.27 2.44 -2.07
CA THR A 116 -1.41 1.86 -1.37
C THR A 116 -2.72 2.58 -1.73
N LEU A 117 -2.78 3.92 -1.59
CA LEU A 117 -3.97 4.70 -1.92
C LEU A 117 -4.38 4.53 -3.39
N LYS A 118 -3.43 4.61 -4.33
CA LYS A 118 -3.69 4.39 -5.77
C LYS A 118 -4.24 2.99 -6.04
N THR A 119 -3.67 1.98 -5.38
CA THR A 119 -4.12 0.58 -5.55
C THR A 119 -5.53 0.41 -5.01
N LEU A 120 -5.83 0.96 -3.84
CA LEU A 120 -7.15 0.82 -3.23
C LEU A 120 -8.20 1.64 -4.00
N HIS A 121 -7.88 2.83 -4.50
CA HIS A 121 -8.82 3.60 -5.31
C HIS A 121 -9.19 2.98 -6.66
N ALA A 122 -8.46 1.96 -7.13
CA ALA A 122 -8.88 1.16 -8.28
C ALA A 122 -10.16 0.35 -8.01
N TYR A 123 -10.57 0.23 -6.75
CA TYR A 123 -11.78 -0.47 -6.32
C TYR A 123 -12.82 0.50 -5.73
N PRO A 124 -14.12 0.16 -5.79
CA PRO A 124 -15.18 0.98 -5.20
C PRO A 124 -15.09 1.02 -3.67
N GLY A 125 -15.76 2.00 -3.08
CA GLY A 125 -15.81 2.21 -1.63
C GLY A 125 -14.89 3.33 -1.15
N ARG A 126 -15.31 3.98 -0.08
CA ARG A 126 -14.56 5.03 0.62
C ARG A 126 -13.42 4.42 1.44
N LEU A 127 -12.31 5.14 1.61
CA LEU A 127 -11.20 4.75 2.46
C LEU A 127 -11.26 5.45 3.83
N LEU A 128 -11.19 4.65 4.88
CA LEU A 128 -10.93 5.10 6.24
C LEU A 128 -9.50 4.69 6.61
N VAL A 129 -8.58 5.64 6.47
CA VAL A 129 -7.15 5.40 6.65
C VAL A 129 -6.76 5.74 8.08
N MET A 130 -6.15 4.79 8.78
CA MET A 130 -5.43 5.07 10.01
C MET A 130 -3.94 4.94 9.74
N PHE A 131 -3.17 6.02 9.92
CA PHE A 131 -1.73 6.02 9.73
C PHE A 131 -1.02 6.31 11.04
N GLN A 132 -0.28 5.34 11.57
CA GLN A 132 0.59 5.51 12.74
C GLN A 132 2.03 5.79 12.30
N PRO A 133 2.54 7.03 12.52
CA PRO A 133 3.94 7.32 12.26
C PRO A 133 4.86 6.56 13.21
N HIS A 134 6.08 6.26 12.74
CA HIS A 134 7.12 5.61 13.54
C HIS A 134 8.28 6.57 13.81
N GLY A 135 8.26 7.16 15.00
CA GLY A 135 9.25 8.14 15.44
C GLY A 135 9.13 9.52 14.79
N PHE A 136 9.79 10.50 15.41
CA PHE A 136 9.63 11.91 15.06
C PHE A 136 10.57 12.38 13.95
N GLY A 137 11.73 11.74 13.79
CA GLY A 137 12.71 12.09 12.75
C GLY A 137 12.16 11.97 11.33
N PRO A 138 11.66 10.79 10.91
CA PRO A 138 11.05 10.61 9.60
C PRO A 138 9.83 11.50 9.38
N LEU A 139 8.99 11.66 10.41
CA LEU A 139 7.79 12.49 10.36
C LEU A 139 8.13 13.96 10.07
N LYS A 140 9.18 14.48 10.73
CA LYS A 140 9.69 15.84 10.49
C LYS A 140 10.31 15.97 9.10
N LEU A 141 11.13 15.00 8.69
CA LEU A 141 11.87 15.06 7.43
C LEU A 141 10.94 15.04 6.22
N MET A 142 9.83 14.30 6.30
CA MET A 142 8.93 14.05 5.17
C MET A 142 7.56 14.71 5.36
N LYS A 143 7.49 15.77 6.20
CA LYS A 143 6.24 16.42 6.61
C LYS A 143 5.41 16.84 5.39
N ASP A 144 6.04 17.59 4.49
CA ASP A 144 5.36 18.17 3.33
C ASP A 144 4.97 17.07 2.34
N GLU A 145 5.82 16.05 2.14
CA GLU A 145 5.51 14.92 1.27
C GLU A 145 4.38 14.04 1.81
N PHE A 146 4.23 13.90 3.13
CA PHE A 146 3.07 13.25 3.72
C PHE A 146 1.81 14.06 3.46
N ILE A 147 1.85 15.38 3.70
CA ILE A 147 0.70 16.26 3.46
C ILE A 147 0.28 16.19 1.99
N ASP A 148 1.21 16.39 1.06
CA ASP A 148 0.96 16.35 -0.37
C ASP A 148 0.46 14.98 -0.83
N GLY A 149 1.08 13.90 -0.31
CA GLY A 149 0.72 12.53 -0.64
C GLY A 149 -0.72 12.19 -0.24
N PHE A 150 -1.13 12.52 0.99
CA PHE A 150 -2.50 12.32 1.43
C PHE A 150 -3.47 13.26 0.74
N ALA A 151 -3.16 14.57 0.70
CA ALA A 151 -4.04 15.58 0.12
C ALA A 151 -4.33 15.32 -1.37
N GLY A 152 -3.30 14.94 -2.13
CA GLY A 152 -3.38 14.71 -3.57
C GLY A 152 -3.97 13.36 -3.98
N LEU A 153 -4.01 12.36 -3.09
CA LEU A 153 -4.45 11.00 -3.44
C LEU A 153 -5.73 10.55 -2.75
N MET A 154 -6.12 11.16 -1.63
CA MET A 154 -7.42 10.92 -1.01
C MET A 154 -8.55 11.54 -1.83
N ARG A 155 -9.67 10.82 -1.89
CA ARG A 155 -10.96 11.31 -2.37
C ARG A 155 -11.63 12.21 -1.33
N ASP A 156 -12.67 12.92 -1.75
CA ASP A 156 -13.38 13.90 -0.92
C ASP A 156 -14.05 13.27 0.31
N ASP A 157 -14.47 12.01 0.20
CA ASP A 157 -15.15 11.26 1.25
C ASP A 157 -14.20 10.46 2.13
N ASP A 158 -12.94 10.25 1.72
CA ASP A 158 -11.95 9.54 2.54
C ASP A 158 -11.63 10.28 3.82
N VAL A 159 -11.19 9.55 4.84
CA VAL A 159 -10.80 10.09 6.15
C VAL A 159 -9.44 9.56 6.57
N LEU A 160 -8.54 10.46 6.98
CA LEU A 160 -7.25 10.13 7.57
C LEU A 160 -7.31 10.31 9.10
N LEU A 161 -6.99 9.26 9.85
CA LEU A 161 -6.88 9.29 11.31
C LEU A 161 -5.43 9.01 11.71
N MET A 162 -4.86 9.88 12.53
CA MET A 162 -3.47 9.74 12.96
C MET A 162 -3.38 9.76 14.49
N PRO A 163 -3.00 8.65 15.15
CA PRO A 163 -2.64 8.71 16.56
C PRO A 163 -1.29 9.40 16.73
N GLU A 164 -0.88 9.66 17.96
CA GLU A 164 0.50 10.03 18.27
C GLU A 164 1.53 9.03 17.68
N PRO A 165 2.71 9.51 17.22
CA PRO A 165 3.77 8.65 16.70
C PRO A 165 4.22 7.61 17.73
N VAL A 166 4.35 6.36 17.29
CA VAL A 166 4.96 5.33 18.13
C VAL A 166 6.48 5.54 18.17
N TYR A 167 7.06 5.52 19.38
CA TYR A 167 8.48 5.83 19.58
C TYR A 167 9.22 4.69 20.28
N PHE A 168 10.11 4.04 19.52
CA PHE A 168 10.99 2.97 20.01
C PHE A 168 12.48 3.41 20.07
N GLY A 169 12.74 4.71 20.06
CA GLY A 169 14.09 5.29 20.02
C GLY A 169 14.38 6.09 18.75
N GLY A 170 15.43 6.91 18.80
CA GLY A 170 15.82 7.81 17.71
C GLY A 170 15.77 9.28 18.14
N THR A 171 15.29 10.14 17.25
CA THR A 171 15.19 11.59 17.49
C THR A 171 14.10 11.89 18.54
N THR A 172 14.43 12.70 19.54
CA THR A 172 13.50 13.15 20.60
C THR A 172 12.85 14.51 20.33
N ASP A 173 13.25 15.19 19.26
CA ASP A 173 12.61 16.42 18.79
C ASP A 173 11.17 16.13 18.34
N ARG A 174 10.19 16.68 19.06
CA ARG A 174 8.75 16.53 18.81
C ARG A 174 8.12 17.76 18.18
N SER A 175 8.92 18.60 17.51
CA SER A 175 8.45 19.81 16.83
C SER A 175 7.47 19.54 15.69
N VAL A 176 7.43 18.31 15.18
CA VAL A 176 6.43 17.85 14.21
C VAL A 176 5.77 16.59 14.75
N GLY A 177 4.45 16.63 14.89
CA GLY A 177 3.62 15.52 15.34
C GLY A 177 2.53 15.15 14.32
N SER A 178 1.65 14.23 14.70
CA SER A 178 0.55 13.80 13.83
C SER A 178 -0.42 14.94 13.48
N GLU A 179 -0.62 15.88 14.40
CA GLU A 179 -1.47 17.05 14.17
C GLU A 179 -0.89 18.02 13.12
N ASP A 180 0.44 18.11 12.98
CA ASP A 180 1.05 18.88 11.89
C ASP A 180 0.66 18.35 10.51
N ILE A 181 0.62 17.02 10.37
CA ILE A 181 0.24 16.37 9.11
C ILE A 181 -1.26 16.51 8.90
N ALA A 182 -2.06 16.14 9.91
CA ALA A 182 -3.51 16.18 9.81
C ALA A 182 -4.03 17.61 9.53
N SER A 183 -3.45 18.63 10.17
CA SER A 183 -3.81 20.03 9.90
C SER A 183 -3.42 20.49 8.49
N GLY A 184 -2.27 20.07 7.97
CA GLY A 184 -1.88 20.33 6.59
C GLY A 184 -2.85 19.69 5.57
N VAL A 185 -3.21 18.43 5.80
CA VAL A 185 -4.18 17.70 4.97
C VAL A 185 -5.58 18.36 5.02
N ARG A 186 -6.02 18.82 6.20
CA ARG A 186 -7.24 19.62 6.35
C ARG A 186 -7.18 20.96 5.61
N ALA A 187 -6.06 21.67 5.72
CA ALA A 187 -5.86 22.95 5.03
C ALA A 187 -5.87 22.80 3.49
N ALA A 188 -5.48 21.62 2.99
CA ALA A 188 -5.60 21.24 1.58
C ALA A 188 -7.01 20.74 1.18
N GLY A 189 -8.00 20.78 2.08
CA GLY A 189 -9.40 20.45 1.78
C GLY A 189 -9.75 18.97 1.87
N ARG A 190 -8.98 18.16 2.62
CA ARG A 190 -9.28 16.74 2.88
C ARG A 190 -9.65 16.49 4.34
N ASN A 191 -10.34 15.38 4.61
CA ASN A 191 -10.73 15.02 5.97
C ASN A 191 -9.56 14.34 6.68
N ALA A 192 -9.06 14.95 7.75
CA ALA A 192 -8.05 14.33 8.60
C ALA A 192 -8.25 14.71 10.07
N GLU A 193 -7.98 13.79 10.99
CA GLU A 193 -8.04 14.00 12.43
C GLU A 193 -6.77 13.44 13.08
N ALA A 194 -6.12 14.23 13.95
CA ALA A 194 -5.11 13.70 14.85
C ALA A 194 -5.78 13.40 16.20
N LEU A 195 -5.56 12.19 16.70
CA LEU A 195 -6.18 11.69 17.92
C LEU A 195 -5.09 11.31 18.93
N HIS A 196 -5.46 11.32 20.21
CA HIS A 196 -4.48 11.17 21.29
C HIS A 196 -3.75 9.82 21.25
N ASP A 197 -4.44 8.76 20.83
CA ASP A 197 -3.84 7.44 20.71
C ASP A 197 -4.53 6.57 19.64
N ARG A 198 -3.99 5.36 19.48
CA ARG A 198 -4.50 4.37 18.54
C ARG A 198 -5.89 3.85 18.92
N ALA A 199 -6.21 3.77 20.22
CA ALA A 199 -7.52 3.29 20.66
C ALA A 199 -8.62 4.28 20.26
N ALA A 200 -8.38 5.58 20.40
CA ALA A 200 -9.26 6.65 19.92
C ALA A 200 -9.47 6.59 18.41
N CYS A 201 -8.42 6.31 17.64
CA CYS A 201 -8.56 6.05 16.20
C CYS A 201 -9.49 4.84 15.95
N GLY A 202 -9.36 3.77 16.73
CA GLY A 202 -10.23 2.60 16.66
C GLY A 202 -11.71 2.92 16.90
N GLU A 203 -12.02 3.68 17.96
CA GLU A 203 -13.40 4.14 18.21
C GLU A 203 -13.93 5.00 17.06
N ARG A 204 -13.11 5.94 16.58
CA ARG A 204 -13.48 6.83 15.49
C ARG A 204 -13.73 6.07 14.17
N LEU A 205 -12.91 5.05 13.87
CA LEU A 205 -13.13 4.16 12.72
C LEU A 205 -14.47 3.44 12.84
N LEU A 206 -14.82 2.92 14.02
CA LEU A 206 -16.10 2.24 14.24
C LEU A 206 -17.29 3.19 14.08
N GLU A 207 -17.19 4.41 14.61
CA GLU A 207 -18.23 5.44 14.43
C GLU A 207 -18.47 5.78 12.95
N LEU A 208 -17.38 5.90 12.18
CA LEU A 208 -17.44 6.30 10.77
C LEU A 208 -17.84 5.17 9.83
N ALA A 209 -17.47 3.93 10.16
CA ALA A 209 -17.58 2.78 9.26
C ALA A 209 -19.03 2.45 8.89
N GLN A 210 -19.25 2.27 7.58
CA GLN A 210 -20.50 1.93 6.93
C GLN A 210 -20.27 0.83 5.89
N PRO A 211 -21.30 0.01 5.55
CA PRO A 211 -21.18 -0.99 4.49
C PRO A 211 -20.66 -0.37 3.17
N GLY A 212 -19.64 -0.98 2.58
CA GLY A 212 -18.92 -0.49 1.41
C GLY A 212 -17.62 0.24 1.74
N ASP A 213 -17.35 0.58 3.00
CA ASP A 213 -16.08 1.18 3.42
C ASP A 213 -14.94 0.18 3.45
N ARG A 214 -13.72 0.71 3.31
CA ARG A 214 -12.49 -0.05 3.48
C ARG A 214 -11.59 0.67 4.48
N ILE A 215 -11.33 0.00 5.59
CA ILE A 215 -10.45 0.51 6.64
C ILE A 215 -9.04 0.03 6.34
N VAL A 216 -8.07 0.95 6.36
CA VAL A 216 -6.67 0.65 6.08
C VAL A 216 -5.82 1.07 7.27
N ILE A 217 -5.20 0.09 7.92
CA ILE A 217 -4.29 0.31 9.04
C ILE A 217 -2.86 0.36 8.49
N MET A 218 -2.27 1.55 8.51
CA MET A 218 -0.95 1.85 7.97
C MET A 218 0.05 2.14 9.06
N GLY A 219 1.26 1.57 8.95
CA GLY A 219 2.38 1.93 9.82
C GLY A 219 3.46 0.85 9.85
N ALA A 220 4.63 1.20 10.39
CA ALA A 220 5.77 0.29 10.49
C ALA A 220 6.40 0.35 11.89
N ARG A 221 7.26 -0.63 12.19
CA ARG A 221 8.00 -0.78 13.46
C ARG A 221 7.13 -1.02 14.70
N ASP A 222 5.83 -1.13 14.54
CA ASP A 222 4.92 -1.64 15.55
C ASP A 222 4.16 -2.84 14.97
N ASP A 223 4.50 -4.03 15.44
CA ASP A 223 3.87 -5.28 15.01
C ASP A 223 2.48 -5.47 15.66
N THR A 224 2.15 -4.70 16.69
CA THR A 224 0.82 -4.75 17.33
C THR A 224 -0.27 -4.13 16.46
N LEU A 225 0.08 -3.46 15.36
CA LEU A 225 -0.86 -2.95 14.36
C LEU A 225 -1.68 -4.08 13.69
N SER A 226 -1.08 -5.24 13.45
CA SER A 226 -1.81 -6.39 12.90
C SER A 226 -2.85 -6.94 13.87
N THR A 227 -2.49 -7.00 15.16
CA THR A 227 -3.43 -7.38 16.22
C THR A 227 -4.56 -6.36 16.32
N PHE A 228 -4.25 -5.07 16.28
CA PHE A 228 -5.24 -4.00 16.29
C PHE A 228 -6.22 -4.10 15.11
N ALA A 229 -5.73 -4.38 13.90
CA ALA A 229 -6.59 -4.57 12.73
C ALA A 229 -7.53 -5.77 12.88
N ALA A 230 -7.03 -6.90 13.42
CA ALA A 230 -7.84 -8.09 13.68
C ALA A 230 -8.91 -7.86 14.77
N GLU A 231 -8.54 -7.15 15.85
CA GLU A 231 -9.48 -6.76 16.92
C GLU A 231 -10.55 -5.80 16.39
N LEU A 232 -10.18 -4.84 15.55
CA LEU A 232 -11.13 -3.92 14.93
C LEU A 232 -12.15 -4.67 14.05
N LEU A 233 -11.69 -5.63 13.23
CA LEU A 233 -12.57 -6.47 12.43
C LEU A 233 -13.56 -7.25 13.31
N GLN A 234 -13.09 -7.84 14.41
CA GLN A 234 -13.94 -8.56 15.35
C GLN A 234 -14.98 -7.63 15.99
N ARG A 235 -14.59 -6.40 16.36
CA ARG A 235 -15.52 -5.40 16.90
C ARG A 235 -16.56 -4.96 15.87
N ILE A 236 -16.22 -4.86 14.59
CA ILE A 236 -17.20 -4.58 13.51
C ILE A 236 -18.20 -5.73 13.40
N LYS A 237 -17.73 -6.98 13.52
CA LYS A 237 -18.58 -8.18 13.47
C LYS A 237 -19.59 -8.26 14.61
N ASP A 238 -19.26 -7.70 15.77
CA ASP A 238 -20.08 -7.74 16.98
C ASP A 238 -21.07 -6.56 17.09
N ARG A 239 -21.07 -5.63 16.13
CA ARG A 239 -22.05 -4.52 16.02
C ARG A 239 -23.38 -4.97 15.43
#